data_AF-A0A1H3MNB3-F1
#
_entry.id   AF-A0A1H3MNB3-F1
#
_cell.length_a   1.000
_cell.length_b   1.000
_cell.length_c   1.000
_cell.angle_alpha   90.00
_cell.angle_beta   90.00
_cell.angle_gamma   90.00
#
_symmetry.space_group_name_H-M   'P 1'
#
loop_
_entity.id
_entity.type
_entity.pdbx_description
1 polymer ?
#
loop_
_entity_poly.entity_id
_entity_poly.type
_entity_poly.pdbx_seq_one_letter_code
_entity_poly.pdbx_strand_id
1 'polypeptide(L)'
;MESPEADFEPITGDGRPVAEQPFFTRNQLALRNGQDRDEIWVAFRGLIYDVSRSRLWKRGNHYEHWAGQDLTPEMTQAPHTANVFDRFAVIGQLK
;
A
#
# COMPACT_ATOMS: atom_id res chain seq x y z
N MET A 1 -25.65 -15.75 -3.42
CA MET A 1 -25.12 -15.77 -2.05
C MET A 1 -23.77 -15.10 -2.13
N GLU A 2 -23.74 -13.78 -1.95
CA GLU A 2 -22.47 -13.06 -1.76
C GLU A 2 -21.91 -13.53 -0.42
N SER A 3 -20.78 -14.24 -0.49
CA SER A 3 -19.95 -14.50 0.68
C SER A 3 -19.56 -13.16 1.29
N PRO A 4 -19.63 -12.98 2.62
CA PRO A 4 -19.12 -11.76 3.23
C PRO A 4 -17.63 -11.71 2.90
N GLU A 5 -17.18 -10.63 2.25
CA GLU A 5 -15.77 -10.37 2.06
C GLU A 5 -15.12 -10.40 3.44
N ALA A 6 -14.31 -11.42 3.70
CA ALA A 6 -13.71 -11.62 5.01
C ALA A 6 -12.85 -10.40 5.40
N ASP A 7 -13.32 -9.68 6.41
CA ASP A 7 -12.63 -8.89 7.44
C ASP A 7 -11.25 -8.30 7.07
N PHE A 8 -11.12 -7.65 5.92
CA PHE A 8 -10.02 -6.72 5.71
C PHE A 8 -10.38 -5.43 6.45
N GLU A 9 -9.98 -5.34 7.72
CA GLU A 9 -10.05 -4.11 8.52
C GLU A 9 -8.70 -3.38 8.43
N PRO A 10 -8.50 -2.49 7.44
CA PRO A 10 -7.25 -1.77 7.29
C PRO A 10 -6.98 -0.88 8.51
N ILE A 11 -5.79 -1.03 9.07
CA ILE A 11 -5.28 -0.15 10.12
C ILE A 11 -4.92 1.19 9.49
N THR A 12 -5.50 2.28 10.00
CA THR A 12 -5.18 3.64 9.54
C THR A 12 -4.14 4.28 10.45
N GLY A 13 -3.16 4.99 9.87
CA GLY A 13 -2.03 5.54 10.64
C GLY A 13 -2.41 6.61 11.65
N ASP A 14 -3.56 7.26 11.47
CA ASP A 14 -4.05 8.38 12.27
C ASP A 14 -5.37 8.09 13.02
N GLY A 15 -5.83 6.83 12.99
CA GLY A 15 -7.06 6.39 13.64
C GLY A 15 -8.37 6.86 12.97
N ARG A 16 -8.31 7.58 11.84
CA ARG A 16 -9.52 7.97 11.09
C ARG A 16 -9.94 6.86 10.14
N PRO A 17 -11.25 6.64 9.89
CA PRO A 17 -11.71 5.65 8.92
C PRO A 17 -11.08 5.82 7.54
N VAL A 18 -10.93 4.73 6.79
CA VAL A 18 -10.37 4.76 5.42
C VAL A 18 -11.08 5.78 4.52
N ALA A 19 -12.40 5.91 4.64
CA ALA A 19 -13.20 6.86 3.85
C ALA A 19 -12.77 8.33 4.03
N GLU A 20 -12.09 8.65 5.13
CA GLU A 20 -11.59 10.00 5.46
C GLU A 20 -10.09 10.18 5.16
N GLN A 21 -9.42 9.14 4.64
CA GLN A 21 -8.02 9.23 4.25
C GLN A 21 -7.87 10.06 2.97
N PRO A 22 -6.79 10.85 2.84
CA PRO A 22 -6.58 11.73 1.71
C PRO A 22 -6.42 10.95 0.39
N PHE A 23 -6.87 11.56 -0.71
CA PHE A 23 -6.66 11.01 -2.05
C PHE A 23 -5.32 11.46 -2.63
N PHE A 24 -4.63 10.52 -3.28
CA PHE A 24 -3.42 10.78 -4.04
C PHE A 24 -3.57 10.30 -5.47
N THR A 25 -3.01 11.04 -6.42
CA THR A 25 -2.90 10.59 -7.81
C THR A 25 -1.73 9.61 -7.98
N ARG A 26 -1.73 8.87 -9.10
CA ARG A 26 -0.58 8.02 -9.48
C ARG A 26 0.74 8.79 -9.50
N ASN A 27 0.76 10.03 -9.99
CA ASN A 27 1.98 10.85 -10.01
C ASN A 27 2.45 11.23 -8.60
N GLN A 28 1.51 11.50 -7.69
CA GLN A 28 1.87 11.75 -6.30
C GLN A 28 2.44 10.47 -5.67
N LEU A 29 1.81 9.31 -5.89
CA LEU A 29 2.31 8.04 -5.39
C LEU A 29 3.72 7.73 -5.93
N ALA A 30 3.97 7.96 -7.23
CA ALA A 30 5.25 7.69 -7.90
C ALA A 30 6.46 8.36 -7.22
N LEU A 31 6.29 9.55 -6.66
CA LEU A 31 7.35 10.27 -5.96
C LEU A 31 7.73 9.66 -4.60
N ARG A 32 6.96 8.70 -4.09
CA ARG A 32 7.12 8.10 -2.75
C ARG A 32 7.62 6.68 -2.87
N ASN A 33 8.73 6.57 -3.57
CA ASN A 33 9.39 5.33 -3.97
C ASN A 33 10.70 5.08 -3.19
N GLY A 34 10.94 5.81 -2.09
CA GLY A 34 12.19 5.71 -1.32
C GLY A 34 13.45 6.27 -2.00
N GLN A 35 13.30 7.01 -3.11
CA GLN A 35 14.40 7.64 -3.85
C GLN A 35 14.12 9.11 -4.15
N ASP A 36 13.02 9.42 -4.82
CA ASP A 36 12.59 10.80 -5.09
C ASP A 36 12.17 11.51 -3.80
N ARG A 37 11.62 10.73 -2.86
CA ARG A 37 11.37 11.11 -1.48
C ARG A 37 11.64 9.93 -0.55
N ASP A 38 11.81 10.24 0.73
CA ASP A 38 12.11 9.25 1.77
C ASP A 38 10.94 8.29 2.02
N GLU A 39 9.70 8.71 1.77
CA GLU A 39 8.53 7.86 1.93
C GLU A 39 8.55 6.67 0.95
N ILE A 40 8.15 5.50 1.44
CA ILE A 40 8.05 4.27 0.66
C ILE A 40 6.62 3.75 0.73
N TRP A 41 5.82 4.12 -0.27
CA TRP A 41 4.39 3.82 -0.32
C TRP A 41 4.05 2.90 -1.48
N VAL A 42 3.07 2.03 -1.29
CA VAL A 42 2.52 1.17 -2.34
C VAL A 42 1.00 1.26 -2.32
N ALA A 43 0.37 1.14 -3.49
CA ALA A 43 -1.07 0.98 -3.55
C ALA A 43 -1.47 -0.49 -3.74
N PHE A 44 -2.55 -0.89 -3.09
CA PHE A 44 -3.21 -2.17 -3.26
C PHE A 44 -4.72 -1.99 -3.11
N ARG A 45 -5.48 -2.44 -4.11
CA ARG A 45 -6.95 -2.31 -4.21
C ARG A 45 -7.45 -0.88 -3.93
N GLY A 46 -6.72 0.12 -4.44
CA GLY A 46 -7.07 1.54 -4.27
C GLY A 46 -6.69 2.16 -2.92
N LEU A 47 -6.10 1.40 -1.99
CA LEU A 47 -5.59 1.92 -0.72
C LEU A 47 -4.07 2.09 -0.79
N ILE A 48 -3.55 3.15 -0.18
CA ILE A 48 -2.10 3.42 -0.14
C ILE A 48 -1.58 3.09 1.26
N TYR A 49 -0.59 2.19 1.29
CA TYR A 49 0.06 1.70 2.50
C TYR A 49 1.46 2.28 2.64
N ASP A 50 1.81 2.73 3.84
CA ASP A 50 3.19 3.06 4.18
C ASP A 50 3.96 1.79 4.58
N VAL A 51 4.85 1.35 3.69
CA VAL A 51 5.69 0.16 3.89
C VAL A 51 7.12 0.51 4.32
N SER A 52 7.40 1.76 4.68
CA SER A 52 8.75 2.26 5.01
C SER A 52 9.41 1.52 6.17
N ARG A 53 8.63 0.92 7.08
CA ARG A 53 9.14 0.13 8.20
C ARG A 53 9.52 -1.31 7.83
N SER A 54 9.20 -1.75 6.60
CA SER A 54 9.53 -3.09 6.15
C SER A 54 11.00 -3.18 5.75
N ARG A 55 11.72 -4.12 6.36
CA ARG A 55 13.10 -4.45 5.96
C ARG A 55 13.19 -5.00 4.54
N LEU A 56 12.07 -5.49 3.99
CA LEU A 56 11.98 -6.06 2.64
C LEU A 56 11.77 -5.01 1.55
N TRP A 57 11.44 -3.75 1.91
CA TRP A 57 11.22 -2.61 1.00
C TRP A 57 12.37 -1.60 1.06
N LYS A 58 13.60 -2.07 1.28
CA LYS A 58 14.75 -1.18 1.52
C LYS A 58 14.98 -0.26 0.31
N ARG A 59 15.01 1.06 0.55
CA ARG A 59 15.13 2.09 -0.51
C ARG A 59 14.05 1.93 -1.60
N GLY A 60 12.86 1.49 -1.18
CA GLY A 60 11.69 1.28 -2.03
C GLY A 60 11.77 0.13 -3.02
N ASN A 61 12.76 -0.75 -2.89
CA ASN A 61 12.83 -1.97 -3.68
C ASN A 61 12.39 -3.18 -2.87
N HIS A 62 11.53 -3.99 -3.47
CA HIS A 62 11.15 -5.32 -2.99
C HIS A 62 11.33 -6.33 -4.12
N TYR A 63 12.57 -6.85 -4.22
CA TYR A 63 12.99 -7.72 -5.31
C TYR A 63 12.79 -7.04 -6.67
N GLU A 64 11.87 -7.54 -7.50
CA GLU A 64 11.58 -6.99 -8.83
C GLU A 64 10.55 -5.84 -8.80
N HIS A 65 9.95 -5.58 -7.63
CA HIS A 65 8.91 -4.58 -7.46
C HIS A 65 9.44 -3.31 -6.81
N TRP A 66 9.03 -2.16 -7.35
CA TRP A 66 9.33 -0.85 -6.81
C TRP A 66 8.13 -0.24 -6.10
N ALA A 67 8.40 0.57 -5.09
CA ALA A 67 7.41 1.41 -4.43
C ALA A 67 7.02 2.58 -5.34
N GLY A 68 5.99 3.31 -4.95
CA GLY A 68 5.44 4.42 -5.73
C GLY A 68 4.46 3.98 -6.84
N GLN A 69 3.89 2.79 -6.74
CA GLN A 69 2.94 2.29 -7.73
C GLN A 69 1.83 1.45 -7.11
N ASP A 70 0.81 1.19 -7.93
CA ASP A 70 -0.27 0.26 -7.64
C ASP A 70 0.18 -1.15 -7.98
N LEU A 71 0.37 -1.97 -6.94
CA LEU A 71 0.87 -3.34 -7.02
C LEU A 71 -0.25 -4.38 -6.94
N THR A 72 -1.50 -3.95 -7.16
CA THR A 72 -2.65 -4.86 -7.17
C THR A 72 -2.51 -6.00 -8.19
N PRO A 73 -2.10 -5.74 -9.45
CA PRO A 73 -1.90 -6.80 -10.43
C PRO A 73 -0.79 -7.79 -10.07
N GLU A 74 0.30 -7.30 -9.46
CA GLU A 74 1.49 -8.09 -9.14
C GLU A 74 1.24 -9.05 -7.97
N MET A 75 0.31 -8.73 -7.07
CA MET A 75 -0.03 -9.55 -5.91
C MET A 75 -0.47 -10.98 -6.29
N THR A 76 -1.06 -11.19 -7.47
CA THR A 76 -1.47 -12.54 -7.91
C THR A 76 -0.29 -13.45 -8.22
N GLN A 77 0.90 -12.89 -8.44
CA GLN A 77 2.13 -13.61 -8.74
C GLN A 77 3.07 -13.70 -7.52
N ALA A 78 2.70 -13.06 -6.41
CA ALA A 78 3.53 -13.04 -5.21
C ALA A 78 3.54 -14.41 -4.50
N PRO A 79 4.65 -14.79 -3.83
CA PRO A 79 4.72 -16.02 -3.04
C PRO A 79 4.00 -15.91 -1.68
N HIS A 80 3.20 -14.86 -1.46
CA HIS A 80 2.48 -14.55 -0.24
C HIS A 80 1.09 -13.96 -0.55
N THR A 81 0.20 -13.91 0.44
CA THR A 81 -1.14 -13.32 0.30
C THR A 81 -1.18 -11.85 0.69
N ALA A 82 -2.33 -11.20 0.46
CA ALA A 82 -2.54 -9.79 0.80
C ALA A 82 -2.53 -9.49 2.31
N ASN A 83 -2.62 -10.50 3.19
CA ASN A 83 -2.59 -10.33 4.67
C ASN A 83 -1.29 -9.70 5.18
N VAL A 84 -0.25 -9.60 4.33
CA VAL A 84 0.95 -8.81 4.66
C VAL A 84 0.61 -7.33 4.92
N PHE A 85 -0.45 -6.81 4.31
CA PHE A 85 -0.90 -5.43 4.47
C PHE A 85 -1.50 -5.12 5.84
N ASP A 86 -1.93 -6.12 6.60
CA ASP A 86 -2.46 -5.97 7.97
C ASP A 86 -1.42 -5.39 8.93
N ARG A 87 -0.13 -5.38 8.54
CA ARG A 87 0.99 -4.84 9.32
C ARG A 87 1.32 -3.39 8.98
N PHE A 88 0.68 -2.81 7.97
CA PHE A 88 1.02 -1.50 7.44
C PHE A 88 -0.18 -0.55 7.52
N ALA A 89 0.12 0.70 7.86
CA ALA A 89 -0.91 1.72 7.95
C ALA A 89 -1.39 2.14 6.56
N VAL A 90 -2.70 2.18 6.36
CA VAL A 90 -3.31 2.94 5.28
C VAL A 90 -3.17 4.42 5.60
N ILE A 91 -2.59 5.17 4.66
CA ILE A 91 -2.33 6.61 4.77
C ILE A 91 -3.06 7.43 3.72
N GLY A 92 -3.80 6.77 2.83
CA GLY A 92 -4.42 7.41 1.68
C GLY A 92 -5.18 6.45 0.78
N GLN A 93 -5.86 7.04 -0.19
CA GLN A 93 -6.60 6.35 -1.24
C GLN A 93 -6.03 6.76 -2.60
N LEU A 94 -5.84 5.81 -3.52
CA LEU A 94 -5.36 6.07 -4.86
C LEU A 94 -6.54 6.50 -5.76
N LYS A 95 -6.36 7.62 -6.46
CA LYS A 95 -7.28 8.16 -7.46
C LYS A 95 -6.78 7.94 -8.89
#